data_AF-A0A370DZI4-F1
#
_entry.id   AF-A0A370DZI4-F1
#
_cell.length_a   1.000
_cell.length_b   1.000
_cell.length_c   1.000
_cell.angle_alpha   90.00
_cell.angle_beta   90.00
_cell.angle_gamma   90.00
#
_symmetry.space_group_name_H-M   'P 1'
#
loop_
_entity.id
_entity.type
_entity.pdbx_description
1 polymer ?
#
loop_
_entity_poly.entity_id
_entity_poly.type
_entity_poly.pdbx_seq_one_letter_code
_entity_poly.pdbx_strand_id
1 'polypeptide(L)'
;VLDDLKIWLEANSRRAPKDSLTWIAINYTLNQWELLIGYCEDGRLNISNALAENAIRPFAVGRRNWLFSDTPRGARASATCYSLIETAKANGLEPYAYLHHVLQRIAAADTLEKIEALLPWNMK
;
A
#
# COMPACT_ATOMS: atom_id res chain seq x y z
N VAL A 1 20.48 6.14 -17.89
CA VAL A 1 19.63 4.92 -17.90
C VAL A 1 18.15 5.25 -17.98
N LEU A 2 17.53 5.89 -16.98
CA LEU A 2 16.11 6.24 -17.05
C LEU A 2 15.81 7.28 -18.14
N ASP A 3 16.65 8.30 -18.28
CA ASP A 3 16.51 9.28 -19.38
C ASP A 3 16.62 8.62 -20.75
N ASP A 4 17.58 7.70 -20.91
CA ASP A 4 17.75 6.92 -22.15
C ASP A 4 16.51 6.07 -22.43
N LEU A 5 15.91 5.49 -21.40
CA LEU A 5 14.65 4.74 -21.51
C LEU A 5 13.49 5.64 -21.91
N LYS A 6 13.38 6.87 -21.34
CA LYS A 6 12.33 7.82 -21.70
C LYS A 6 12.40 8.18 -23.18
N ILE A 7 13.59 8.55 -23.65
CA ILE A 7 13.86 8.89 -25.05
C ILE A 7 13.48 7.70 -25.95
N TRP A 8 13.85 6.48 -25.54
CA TRP A 8 13.49 5.28 -26.28
C TRP A 8 11.97 5.06 -26.34
N LEU A 9 11.25 5.23 -25.23
CA LEU A 9 9.80 5.07 -25.18
C LEU A 9 9.07 6.12 -26.04
N GLU A 10 9.48 7.39 -25.97
CA GLU A 10 8.90 8.48 -26.78
C GLU A 10 9.08 8.24 -28.28
N ALA A 11 10.26 7.77 -28.69
CA ALA A 11 10.55 7.42 -30.07
C ALA A 11 9.71 6.22 -30.55
N ASN A 12 9.51 5.20 -29.71
CA ASN A 12 8.79 3.98 -30.08
C ASN A 12 7.27 4.08 -29.95
N SER A 13 6.73 5.03 -29.18
CA SER A 13 5.28 5.27 -29.10
C SER A 13 4.65 5.54 -30.47
N ARG A 14 5.38 6.25 -31.35
CA ARG A 14 4.94 6.55 -32.73
C ARG A 14 5.12 5.39 -33.71
N ARG A 15 5.94 4.41 -33.36
CA ARG A 15 6.27 3.24 -34.20
C ARG A 15 5.37 2.05 -33.90
N ALA A 16 4.88 1.95 -32.67
CA ALA A 16 3.91 0.94 -32.28
C ALA A 16 2.56 1.22 -32.96
N PRO A 17 1.89 0.19 -33.52
CA PRO A 17 0.53 0.36 -34.02
C PRO A 17 -0.38 0.87 -32.91
N LYS A 18 -1.16 1.92 -33.22
CA LYS A 18 -2.11 2.50 -32.27
C LYS A 18 -3.01 1.41 -31.69
N ASP A 19 -3.28 1.50 -30.38
CA ASP A 19 -4.14 0.58 -29.62
C ASP A 19 -3.61 -0.87 -29.49
N SER A 20 -2.42 -1.18 -30.00
CA SER A 20 -1.74 -2.44 -29.69
C SER A 20 -1.33 -2.52 -28.21
N LEU A 21 -1.17 -3.73 -27.67
CA LEU A 21 -0.72 -3.93 -26.28
C LEU A 21 0.60 -3.21 -25.99
N THR A 22 1.53 -3.21 -26.95
CA THR A 22 2.80 -2.48 -26.85
C THR A 22 2.59 -0.97 -26.83
N TRP A 23 1.73 -0.44 -27.69
CA TRP A 23 1.40 0.98 -27.69
C TRP A 23 0.77 1.40 -26.37
N ILE A 24 -0.18 0.61 -25.85
CA ILE A 24 -0.84 0.87 -24.55
C ILE A 24 0.20 0.88 -23.42
N ALA A 25 1.09 -0.12 -23.37
CA ALA A 25 2.12 -0.21 -22.34
C ALA A 25 3.08 1.00 -22.39
N ILE A 26 3.58 1.37 -23.57
CA ILE A 26 4.48 2.51 -23.74
C ILE A 26 3.80 3.81 -23.28
N ASN A 27 2.57 4.06 -23.74
CA ASN A 27 1.86 5.28 -23.39
C ASN A 27 1.47 5.31 -21.91
N TYR A 28 1.12 4.17 -21.31
CA TYR A 28 0.89 4.07 -19.88
C TYR A 28 2.16 4.44 -19.10
N THR A 29 3.32 3.87 -19.45
CA THR A 29 4.59 4.21 -18.79
C THR A 29 4.95 5.68 -18.92
N LEU A 30 4.78 6.28 -20.12
CA LEU A 30 5.03 7.70 -20.34
C LEU A 30 4.08 8.59 -19.54
N ASN A 31 2.79 8.23 -19.48
CA ASN A 31 1.78 8.95 -18.68
C ASN A 31 2.04 8.85 -17.17
N GLN A 32 2.79 7.86 -16.71
CA GLN A 32 3.15 7.66 -15.29
C GLN A 32 4.61 8.05 -15.01
N TRP A 33 5.30 8.67 -15.95
CA TRP A 33 6.75 8.88 -15.87
C TRP A 33 7.18 9.64 -14.62
N GLU A 34 6.49 10.75 -14.29
CA GLU A 34 6.78 11.55 -13.10
C GLU A 34 6.67 10.73 -11.81
N LEU A 35 5.68 9.83 -11.72
CA LEU A 35 5.51 8.93 -10.57
C LEU A 35 6.60 7.85 -10.55
N LEU A 36 6.98 7.33 -11.72
CA LEU A 36 7.99 6.29 -11.87
C LEU A 36 9.37 6.77 -11.42
N ILE A 37 9.74 8.01 -11.72
CA ILE A 37 11.05 8.55 -11.37
C ILE A 37 11.12 9.14 -9.96
N GLY A 38 10.00 9.27 -9.24
CA GLY A 38 9.96 9.91 -7.93
C GLY A 38 10.92 9.29 -6.90
N TYR A 39 11.23 7.99 -7.01
CA TYR A 39 12.22 7.34 -6.13
C TYR A 39 13.66 7.83 -6.35
N CYS A 40 13.95 8.46 -7.48
CA CYS A 40 15.24 9.09 -7.74
C CYS A 40 15.38 10.42 -6.99
N GLU A 41 14.27 11.04 -6.59
CA GLU A 41 14.23 12.33 -5.90
C GLU A 41 14.17 12.18 -4.37
N ASP A 42 13.51 11.12 -3.87
CA ASP A 42 13.43 10.81 -2.45
C ASP A 42 13.89 9.37 -2.16
N GLY A 43 15.05 9.24 -1.50
CA GLY A 43 15.64 7.94 -1.12
C GLY A 43 14.84 7.14 -0.08
N ARG A 44 13.76 7.71 0.49
CA ARG A 44 12.81 6.98 1.33
C ARG A 44 11.84 6.12 0.49
N LEU A 45 11.70 6.43 -0.79
CA LEU A 45 10.83 5.70 -1.70
C LEU A 45 11.58 4.49 -2.28
N ASN A 46 10.84 3.40 -2.45
CA ASN A 46 11.36 2.19 -3.08
C ASN A 46 11.03 2.21 -4.58
N ILE A 47 11.99 1.78 -5.40
CA ILE A 47 11.78 1.56 -6.86
C ILE A 47 10.69 0.53 -7.14
N SER A 48 10.47 -0.40 -6.22
CA SER A 48 9.49 -1.48 -6.35
C SER A 48 8.41 -1.36 -5.27
N ASN A 49 7.17 -1.58 -5.69
CA ASN A 49 6.01 -1.71 -4.83
C ASN A 49 5.84 -3.14 -4.24
N ALA A 50 6.79 -4.05 -4.48
CA ALA A 50 6.68 -5.46 -4.08
C ALA A 50 6.38 -5.65 -2.58
N LEU A 51 6.90 -4.77 -1.71
CA LEU A 51 6.59 -4.79 -0.28
C LEU A 51 5.10 -4.51 -0.02
N ALA A 52 4.54 -3.48 -0.66
CA ALA A 52 3.12 -3.14 -0.54
C ALA A 52 2.23 -4.24 -1.13
N GLU A 53 2.61 -4.80 -2.29
CA GLU A 53 1.91 -5.93 -2.91
C GLU A 53 1.94 -7.18 -2.03
N ASN A 54 3.08 -7.47 -1.40
CA ASN A 54 3.22 -8.58 -0.45
C ASN A 54 2.35 -8.38 0.78
N ALA A 55 2.29 -7.15 1.33
CA ALA A 55 1.48 -6.83 2.50
C ALA A 55 -0.03 -6.94 2.22
N ILE A 56 -0.50 -6.53 1.02
CA ILE A 56 -1.92 -6.61 0.67
C ILE A 56 -2.33 -8.01 0.16
N ARG A 57 -1.39 -8.87 -0.27
CA ARG A 57 -1.72 -10.18 -0.84
C ARG A 57 -2.57 -11.07 0.07
N PRO A 58 -2.30 -11.22 1.39
CA PRO A 58 -3.15 -12.01 2.28
C PRO A 58 -4.59 -11.50 2.30
N PHE A 59 -4.77 -10.18 2.25
CA PHE A 59 -6.09 -9.56 2.14
C PHE A 59 -6.77 -9.86 0.80
N ALA A 60 -6.06 -9.67 -0.31
CA ALA A 60 -6.58 -9.90 -1.64
C ALA A 60 -7.03 -11.35 -1.87
N VAL A 61 -6.32 -12.31 -1.28
CA VAL A 61 -6.67 -13.75 -1.30
C VAL A 61 -7.80 -14.05 -0.31
N GLY A 62 -7.72 -13.51 0.90
CA GLY A 62 -8.66 -13.79 1.99
C GLY A 62 -10.07 -13.27 1.75
N ARG A 63 -10.23 -12.11 1.11
CA ARG A 63 -11.53 -11.45 0.88
C ARG A 63 -12.57 -12.31 0.14
N ARG A 64 -12.15 -13.33 -0.60
CA ARG A 64 -13.07 -14.28 -1.27
C ARG A 64 -13.77 -15.21 -0.26
N ASN A 65 -13.15 -15.42 0.91
CA ASN A 65 -13.61 -16.34 1.95
C ASN A 65 -14.19 -15.62 3.18
N TRP A 66 -14.20 -14.28 3.19
CA TRP A 66 -14.73 -13.50 4.31
C TRP A 66 -16.14 -13.02 4.00
N LEU A 67 -17.05 -13.29 4.93
CA LEU A 67 -18.42 -12.80 4.84
C LEU A 67 -18.45 -11.27 4.84
N PHE A 68 -19.31 -10.70 4.00
CA PHE A 68 -19.59 -9.27 3.90
C PHE A 68 -18.47 -8.38 3.34
N SER A 69 -17.32 -8.93 2.92
CA SER A 69 -16.23 -8.18 2.26
C SER A 69 -16.57 -7.72 0.83
N ASP A 70 -17.77 -8.02 0.33
CA ASP A 70 -18.34 -7.62 -0.96
C ASP A 70 -19.16 -6.31 -0.89
N THR A 71 -19.46 -5.82 0.30
CA THR A 71 -20.15 -4.54 0.50
C THR A 71 -19.16 -3.39 0.77
N PRO A 72 -19.48 -2.12 0.41
CA PRO A 72 -18.62 -0.98 0.75
C PRO A 72 -18.35 -0.85 2.26
N ARG A 73 -19.32 -1.22 3.10
CA ARG A 73 -19.16 -1.23 4.55
C ARG A 73 -18.19 -2.30 5.03
N GLY A 74 -18.32 -3.53 4.53
CA GLY A 74 -17.41 -4.61 4.91
C GLY A 74 -16.01 -4.43 4.34
N ALA A 75 -15.87 -3.87 3.13
CA ALA A 75 -14.58 -3.46 2.58
C ALA A 75 -13.88 -2.43 3.48
N ARG A 76 -14.61 -1.39 3.92
CA ARG A 76 -14.07 -0.40 4.86
C ARG A 76 -13.66 -1.01 6.20
N ALA A 77 -14.52 -1.84 6.80
CA ALA A 77 -14.20 -2.51 8.06
C ALA A 77 -12.97 -3.41 7.95
N SER A 78 -12.88 -4.18 6.87
CA SER A 78 -11.75 -5.08 6.62
C SER A 78 -10.45 -4.28 6.41
N ALA A 79 -10.50 -3.17 5.66
CA ALA A 79 -9.36 -2.27 5.47
C ALA A 79 -8.88 -1.68 6.80
N THR A 80 -9.79 -1.22 7.67
CA THR A 80 -9.43 -0.71 9.00
C THR A 80 -8.69 -1.76 9.83
N CYS A 81 -9.21 -2.99 9.90
CA CYS A 81 -8.57 -4.08 10.64
C CYS A 81 -7.19 -4.42 10.10
N TYR A 82 -7.05 -4.54 8.77
CA TYR A 82 -5.76 -4.86 8.14
C TYR A 82 -4.74 -3.75 8.29
N SER A 83 -5.15 -2.48 8.22
CA SER A 83 -4.26 -1.35 8.50
C SER A 83 -3.68 -1.44 9.91
N LEU A 84 -4.47 -1.80 10.93
CA LEU A 84 -3.95 -1.97 12.30
C LEU A 84 -2.96 -3.14 12.40
N ILE A 85 -3.27 -4.27 11.75
CA ILE A 85 -2.41 -5.46 11.74
C ILE A 85 -1.07 -5.18 11.04
N GLU A 86 -1.11 -4.61 9.84
CA GLU A 86 0.11 -4.32 9.07
C GLU A 86 0.95 -3.22 9.73
N THR A 87 0.30 -2.23 10.37
CA THR A 87 1.04 -1.22 11.15
C THR A 87 1.72 -1.84 12.37
N ALA A 88 1.09 -2.79 13.07
CA ALA A 88 1.72 -3.51 14.18
C ALA A 88 2.96 -4.28 13.71
N LYS A 89 2.85 -5.04 12.61
CA LYS A 89 3.98 -5.75 12.00
C LYS A 89 5.11 -4.80 11.58
N ALA A 90 4.77 -3.67 10.98
CA ALA A 90 5.75 -2.66 10.57
C ALA A 90 6.53 -2.05 11.75
N ASN A 91 5.96 -2.10 12.97
CA ASN A 91 6.62 -1.68 14.21
C ASN A 91 7.23 -2.86 14.99
N GLY A 92 7.31 -4.06 14.40
CA GLY A 92 7.91 -5.23 15.03
C GLY A 92 7.07 -5.88 16.12
N LEU A 93 5.77 -5.54 16.21
CA LEU A 93 4.86 -6.10 17.19
C LEU A 93 4.17 -7.36 16.67
N GLU A 94 3.88 -8.29 17.57
CA GLU A 94 2.97 -9.41 17.30
C GLU A 94 1.53 -8.86 17.22
N PRO A 95 0.81 -9.02 16.07
CA PRO A 95 -0.48 -8.37 15.86
C PRO A 95 -1.57 -8.71 16.88
N TYR A 96 -1.65 -9.96 17.33
CA TYR A 96 -2.66 -10.37 18.31
C TYR A 96 -2.43 -9.68 19.65
N ALA A 97 -1.18 -9.67 20.14
CA ALA A 97 -0.79 -8.98 21.37
C ALA A 97 -1.08 -7.48 21.31
N TYR A 98 -0.79 -6.83 20.18
CA TYR A 98 -1.11 -5.42 19.96
C TYR A 98 -2.61 -5.16 20.00
N LEU A 99 -3.41 -5.91 19.22
CA LEU A 99 -4.86 -5.72 19.19
C LEU A 99 -5.49 -6.00 20.56
N HIS A 100 -5.04 -7.03 21.27
CA HIS A 100 -5.50 -7.33 22.61
C HIS A 100 -5.17 -6.18 23.59
N HIS A 101 -3.95 -5.63 23.53
CA HIS A 101 -3.56 -4.48 24.34
C HIS A 101 -4.46 -3.26 24.11
N VAL A 102 -4.72 -2.93 22.84
CA VAL A 102 -5.59 -1.81 22.44
C VAL A 102 -7.01 -2.04 22.92
N LEU A 103 -7.61 -3.20 22.63
CA LEU A 103 -9.01 -3.49 22.97
C LEU A 103 -9.27 -3.47 24.48
N GLN A 104 -8.28 -3.85 25.30
CA GLN A 104 -8.39 -3.79 26.77
C GLN A 104 -8.38 -2.36 27.32
N ARG A 105 -7.78 -1.39 26.62
CA ARG A 105 -7.49 -0.05 27.14
C ARG A 105 -8.24 1.06 26.43
N ILE A 106 -8.70 0.83 25.20
CA ILE A 106 -9.31 1.86 24.35
C ILE A 106 -10.55 2.52 24.98
N ALA A 107 -11.34 1.77 25.76
CA ALA A 107 -12.52 2.32 26.44
C ALA A 107 -12.16 3.34 27.53
N ALA A 108 -10.95 3.28 28.08
CA ALA A 108 -10.44 4.20 29.10
C ALA A 108 -9.58 5.34 28.51
N ALA A 109 -9.32 5.32 27.19
CA ALA A 109 -8.55 6.33 26.48
C ALA A 109 -9.45 7.51 26.05
N ASP A 110 -9.80 8.34 27.01
CA ASP A 110 -10.69 9.51 26.86
C ASP A 110 -9.96 10.81 26.47
N THR A 111 -8.63 10.80 26.40
CA THR A 111 -7.82 11.92 25.93
C THR A 111 -6.98 11.52 24.72
N LEU A 112 -6.55 12.52 23.93
CA LEU A 112 -5.68 12.31 22.78
C LEU A 112 -4.39 11.60 23.19
N GLU A 113 -3.76 12.01 24.30
CA GLU A 113 -2.51 11.44 24.79
C GLU A 113 -2.68 9.96 25.16
N LYS A 114 -3.83 9.59 25.73
CA LYS A 114 -4.12 8.18 26.05
C LYS A 114 -4.36 7.35 24.79
N ILE A 115 -4.96 7.93 23.75
CA ILE A 115 -5.12 7.26 22.45
C ILE A 115 -3.75 7.10 21.78
N GLU A 116 -2.93 8.14 21.79
CA GLU A 116 -1.58 8.12 21.23
C GLU A 116 -0.68 7.11 21.94
N ALA A 117 -0.84 6.94 23.25
CA ALA A 117 -0.13 5.91 24.02
C ALA A 117 -0.46 4.46 23.57
N LEU A 118 -1.61 4.26 22.90
CA LEU A 118 -1.99 2.96 22.33
C LEU A 118 -1.45 2.73 20.91
N LEU A 119 -0.77 3.70 20.31
CA LEU A 119 -0.19 3.55 18.98
C LEU A 119 1.00 2.58 18.99
N PRO A 120 1.27 1.88 17.87
CA PRO A 120 2.17 0.73 17.88
C PRO A 120 3.64 1.09 18.14
N TRP A 121 4.07 2.32 17.86
CA TRP A 121 5.42 2.79 18.19
C TRP A 121 5.61 3.15 19.67
N ASN A 122 4.52 3.21 20.45
CA ASN A 122 4.55 3.49 21.89
C ASN A 122 4.42 2.22 22.73
N MET A 123 4.07 1.07 22.11
CA MET A 123 3.98 -0.21 22.78
C MET A 123 5.36 -0.90 22.78
N LYS A 124 5.83 -1.28 23.97
CA LYS A 124 7.08 -2.04 24.17
C LYS A 124 6.79 -3.50 24.48
#